data_AF-A0A813ENB6-F1
#
_entry.id   AF-A0A813ENB6-F1
#
_cell.length_a   1.000
_cell.length_b   1.000
_cell.length_c   1.000
_cell.angle_alpha   90.00
_cell.angle_beta   90.00
_cell.angle_gamma   90.00
#
_symmetry.space_group_name_H-M   'P 1'
#
loop_
_entity.id
_entity.type
_entity.pdbx_description
1 polymer ?
#
loop_
_entity_poly.entity_id
_entity_poly.type
_entity_poly.pdbx_seq_one_letter_code
_entity_poly.pdbx_strand_id
1 'polypeptide(L)'
;MFIQLRYATSSAAYFGLQETKKDQAILVSGESGAGKTETVKILMGHLARIASSDDSSHIKRIVESNPLLESFGNAQTVRNDNSSRFGKFIELQLGCS
;
A
#
# COMPACT_ATOMS: atom_id res chain seq x y z
N MET A 1 -16.35 -8.79 -2.17
CA MET A 1 -16.81 -7.37 -2.23
C MET A 1 -15.69 -6.37 -1.93
N PHE A 2 -14.95 -6.49 -0.82
CA PHE A 2 -13.90 -5.50 -0.46
C PHE A 2 -12.64 -5.47 -1.34
N ILE A 3 -12.23 -6.60 -1.95
CA ILE A 3 -11.04 -6.64 -2.82
C ILE A 3 -11.23 -5.81 -4.09
N GLN A 4 -12.44 -5.81 -4.66
CA GLN A 4 -12.75 -5.03 -5.86
C GLN A 4 -12.63 -3.52 -5.61
N LEU A 5 -13.03 -3.06 -4.43
CA LEU A 5 -12.87 -1.66 -4.04
C LEU A 5 -11.39 -1.24 -3.99
N ARG A 6 -10.51 -2.12 -3.48
CA ARG A 6 -9.06 -1.85 -3.44
C ARG A 6 -8.49 -1.66 -4.83
N TYR A 7 -8.84 -2.55 -5.77
CA TYR A 7 -8.40 -2.42 -7.15
C TYR A 7 -8.94 -1.16 -7.82
N ALA A 8 -10.23 -0.86 -7.63
CA ALA A 8 -10.83 0.37 -8.14
C ALA A 8 -10.12 1.64 -7.63
N THR A 9 -9.78 1.71 -6.33
CA THR A 9 -9.03 2.84 -5.75
C THR A 9 -7.65 2.99 -6.37
N SER A 10 -6.89 1.89 -6.50
CA SER A 10 -5.57 1.96 -7.14
C SER A 10 -5.62 2.35 -8.62
N SER A 11 -6.62 1.87 -9.37
CA SER A 11 -6.82 2.27 -10.76
C SER A 11 -7.16 3.75 -10.86
N ALA A 12 -8.07 4.25 -10.02
CA ALA A 12 -8.46 5.65 -10.01
C ALA A 12 -7.27 6.56 -9.69
N ALA A 13 -6.42 6.18 -8.73
CA ALA A 13 -5.19 6.91 -8.44
C ALA A 13 -4.22 6.89 -9.65
N TYR A 14 -4.00 5.73 -10.28
CA TYR A 14 -3.10 5.64 -11.43
C TYR A 14 -3.58 6.47 -12.63
N PHE A 15 -4.86 6.36 -12.98
CA PHE A 15 -5.42 7.16 -14.09
C PHE A 15 -5.48 8.66 -13.74
N GLY A 16 -5.78 9.00 -12.49
CA GLY A 16 -5.72 10.39 -12.00
C GLY A 16 -4.32 10.99 -12.13
N LEU A 17 -3.28 10.24 -11.81
CA LEU A 17 -1.88 10.63 -12.03
C LEU A 17 -1.61 10.88 -13.52
N GLN A 18 -2.03 9.97 -14.40
CA GLN A 18 -1.81 10.09 -15.85
C GLN A 18 -2.55 11.26 -16.49
N GLU A 19 -3.80 11.50 -16.10
CA GLU A 19 -4.66 12.54 -16.66
C GLU A 19 -4.27 13.93 -16.15
N THR A 20 -4.07 14.07 -14.83
CA THR A 20 -3.84 15.37 -14.21
C THR A 20 -2.38 15.77 -14.15
N LYS A 21 -1.45 14.82 -14.36
CA LYS A 21 0.00 14.97 -14.14
C LYS A 21 0.34 15.49 -12.74
N LYS A 22 -0.48 15.15 -11.75
CA LYS A 22 -0.29 15.51 -10.33
C LYS A 22 -0.17 14.26 -9.46
N ASP A 23 0.64 14.37 -8.42
CA ASP A 23 0.83 13.31 -7.44
C ASP A 23 -0.49 12.92 -6.76
N GLN A 24 -0.62 11.63 -6.46
CA GLN A 24 -1.84 11.04 -5.91
C GLN A 24 -1.54 10.41 -4.55
N ALA A 25 -2.48 10.54 -3.61
CA ALA A 25 -2.35 9.99 -2.27
C ALA A 25 -3.50 9.04 -1.95
N ILE A 26 -3.16 7.85 -1.43
CA ILE A 26 -4.14 6.89 -0.92
C ILE A 26 -3.95 6.77 0.60
N LEU A 27 -4.95 7.20 1.37
CA LEU A 27 -4.96 7.04 2.82
C LEU A 27 -5.70 5.76 3.21
N VAL A 28 -5.00 4.84 3.87
CA VAL A 28 -5.61 3.63 4.45
C VAL A 28 -5.73 3.81 5.95
N SER A 29 -6.95 4.04 6.43
CA SER A 29 -7.28 4.21 7.85
C SER A 29 -8.18 3.08 8.36
N GLY A 30 -8.34 2.99 9.68
CA GLY A 30 -9.15 1.96 10.34
C GLY A 30 -8.58 1.53 11.68
N GLU A 31 -9.36 0.79 12.46
CA GLU A 31 -8.97 0.29 13.77
C GLU A 31 -7.81 -0.73 13.70
N SER A 32 -7.22 -1.03 14.85
CA SER A 32 -6.19 -2.06 14.95
C SER A 32 -6.79 -3.41 14.54
N GLY A 33 -6.11 -4.15 13.66
CA GLY A 33 -6.64 -5.42 13.11
C GLY A 33 -7.56 -5.30 11.90
N ALA A 34 -7.97 -4.09 11.46
CA ALA A 34 -8.87 -3.90 10.32
C ALA A 34 -8.30 -4.29 8.93
N GLY A 35 -7.08 -4.82 8.87
CA GLY A 35 -6.45 -5.25 7.60
C GLY A 35 -5.83 -4.11 6.78
N LYS A 36 -5.36 -3.03 7.43
CA LYS A 36 -4.70 -1.90 6.77
C LYS A 36 -3.44 -2.33 6.00
N THR A 37 -2.55 -3.09 6.65
CA THR A 37 -1.30 -3.57 6.04
C THR A 37 -1.56 -4.45 4.81
N GLU A 38 -2.51 -5.39 4.91
CA GLU A 38 -2.91 -6.23 3.78
C GLU A 38 -3.54 -5.42 2.64
N THR A 39 -4.29 -4.37 2.97
CA THR A 39 -4.85 -3.45 1.98
C THR A 39 -3.73 -2.74 1.20
N VAL A 40 -2.70 -2.24 1.89
CA VAL A 40 -1.54 -1.59 1.25
C VAL A 40 -0.81 -2.57 0.33
N LYS A 41 -0.60 -3.82 0.75
CA LYS A 41 0.06 -4.85 -0.09
C LYS A 41 -0.69 -5.08 -1.41
N ILE A 42 -2.01 -5.19 -1.36
CA ILE A 42 -2.85 -5.39 -2.56
C ILE A 42 -2.82 -4.17 -3.47
N LEU A 43 -2.93 -2.96 -2.91
CA LEU A 43 -2.87 -1.71 -3.68
C LEU A 43 -1.54 -1.59 -4.44
N MET A 44 -0.43 -1.87 -3.76
CA MET A 44 0.91 -1.80 -4.36
C MET A 44 1.12 -2.84 -5.45
N GLY A 45 0.73 -4.09 -5.20
CA GLY A 45 0.83 -5.15 -6.22
C GLY A 45 -0.01 -4.84 -7.45
N HIS A 46 -1.18 -4.20 -7.27
CA HIS A 46 -2.00 -3.79 -8.39
C HIS A 46 -1.39 -2.61 -9.17
N LEU A 47 -0.92 -1.56 -8.47
CA LEU A 47 -0.22 -0.42 -9.08
C LEU A 47 1.00 -0.88 -9.89
N ALA A 48 1.81 -1.78 -9.36
CA ALA A 48 2.94 -2.39 -10.07
C ALA A 48 2.54 -3.02 -11.40
N ARG A 49 1.41 -3.75 -11.39
CA ARG A 49 0.90 -4.47 -12.55
C ARG A 49 0.39 -3.54 -13.64
N ILE A 50 -0.41 -2.54 -13.27
CA ILE A 50 -1.04 -1.63 -14.24
C ILE A 50 -0.05 -0.59 -14.77
N ALA A 51 0.96 -0.22 -13.98
CA ALA A 51 2.01 0.68 -14.41
C ALA A 51 3.01 0.04 -15.39
N SER A 52 2.87 -1.26 -15.71
CA SER A 52 3.72 -2.02 -16.65
C SER A 52 5.22 -1.78 -16.47
N SER A 53 5.64 -1.54 -15.23
CA SER A 53 7.02 -1.16 -14.89
C SER A 53 7.82 -2.39 -14.47
N ASP A 54 9.09 -2.45 -14.87
CA ASP A 54 10.07 -3.44 -14.37
C ASP A 54 10.27 -3.34 -12.83
N ASP A 55 9.73 -2.27 -12.21
CA ASP A 55 9.67 -2.02 -10.77
C ASP A 55 8.82 -3.01 -9.96
N SER A 56 8.20 -4.00 -10.61
CA SER A 56 7.55 -5.12 -9.90
C SER A 56 8.49 -5.78 -8.87
N SER A 57 9.80 -5.83 -9.15
CA SER A 57 10.83 -6.33 -8.24
C SER A 57 11.06 -5.41 -7.03
N HIS A 58 11.04 -4.09 -7.22
CA HIS A 58 11.16 -3.09 -6.15
C HIS A 58 9.94 -3.10 -5.23
N ILE A 59 8.75 -3.17 -5.81
CA ILE A 59 7.50 -3.24 -5.05
C ILE A 59 7.44 -4.53 -4.24
N LYS A 60 7.90 -5.65 -4.79
CA LYS A 60 8.03 -6.91 -4.05
C LYS A 60 8.95 -6.77 -2.83
N ARG A 61 10.11 -6.12 -2.98
CA ARG A 61 11.02 -5.83 -1.85
C ARG A 61 10.38 -4.94 -0.78
N ILE A 62 9.61 -3.93 -1.18
CA ILE A 62 8.85 -3.08 -0.25
C ILE A 62 7.84 -3.92 0.53
N VAL A 63 7.14 -4.85 -0.12
CA VAL A 63 6.20 -5.77 0.53
C VAL A 63 6.92 -6.74 1.47
N GLU A 64 8.07 -7.28 1.06
CA GLU A 64 8.93 -8.18 1.84
C GLU A 64 9.60 -7.51 3.04
N SER A 65 9.72 -6.18 3.04
CA SER A 65 10.20 -5.44 4.22
C SER A 65 9.16 -5.32 5.35
N ASN A 66 7.88 -5.62 5.08
CA ASN A 66 6.83 -5.50 6.08
C ASN A 66 7.08 -6.35 7.34
N PRO A 67 7.39 -7.66 7.26
CA PRO A 67 7.68 -8.46 8.46
C PRO A 67 8.81 -7.86 9.32
N LEU A 68 9.82 -7.26 8.68
CA LEU A 68 10.91 -6.60 9.40
C LEU A 68 10.39 -5.35 10.14
N LEU A 69 9.64 -4.49 9.46
CA LEU A 69 9.03 -3.31 10.08
C LEU A 69 8.03 -3.68 11.19
N GLU A 70 7.29 -4.77 11.01
CA GLU A 70 6.38 -5.30 12.01
C GLU A 70 7.15 -5.81 13.24
N SER A 71 8.28 -6.50 13.05
CA SER A 71 9.09 -7.01 14.16
C SER A 71 9.66 -5.91 15.07
N PHE A 72 9.93 -4.72 14.53
CA PHE A 72 10.41 -3.57 15.31
C PHE A 72 9.30 -2.62 15.76
N GLY A 73 8.23 -2.49 14.98
CA GLY A 73 7.25 -1.42 15.12
C GLY A 73 5.87 -1.88 15.58
N ASN A 74 5.61 -3.18 15.61
CA ASN A 74 4.38 -3.71 16.19
C ASN A 74 4.61 -4.10 17.65
N ALA A 75 3.57 -3.91 18.46
CA ALA A 75 3.56 -4.33 19.84
C ALA A 75 2.25 -5.04 20.15
N GLN A 76 2.33 -6.02 21.05
CA GLN A 76 1.14 -6.58 21.67
C GLN A 76 0.48 -5.50 22.55
N THR A 77 -0.82 -5.33 22.38
CA THR A 77 -1.67 -4.47 23.19
C THR A 77 -2.80 -5.31 23.75
N VAL A 78 -3.51 -4.79 24.76
CA VAL A 78 -4.65 -5.47 25.39
C VAL A 78 -5.74 -5.92 24.39
N ARG A 79 -5.83 -5.29 23.21
CA ARG A 79 -6.88 -5.53 22.20
C ARG A 79 -6.39 -6.14 20.89
N ASN A 80 -5.08 -6.16 20.64
CA ASN A 80 -4.49 -6.69 19.41
C ASN A 80 -3.02 -7.07 19.66
N ASP A 81 -2.68 -8.32 19.37
CA ASP A 81 -1.35 -8.89 19.53
C ASP A 81 -0.34 -8.38 18.50
N ASN A 82 -0.80 -7.79 17.40
CA ASN A 82 0.05 -7.25 16.33
C ASN A 82 -0.36 -5.80 15.96
N SER A 83 -0.33 -4.89 16.94
CA SER A 83 -0.74 -3.49 16.75
C SER A 83 0.45 -2.63 16.31
N SER A 84 0.41 -2.07 15.09
CA SER A 84 1.44 -1.15 14.63
C SER A 84 1.44 0.15 15.45
N ARG A 85 2.63 0.53 15.95
CA ARG A 85 2.86 1.76 16.73
C ARG A 85 3.62 2.83 15.95
N PHE A 86 3.70 2.67 14.63
CA PHE A 86 4.32 3.61 13.70
C PHE A 86 3.35 3.92 12.54
N GLY A 87 3.50 5.11 11.97
CA GLY A 87 2.90 5.45 10.68
C GLY A 87 3.82 4.97 9.56
N LYS A 88 3.26 4.35 8.52
CA LYS A 88 4.00 3.95 7.33
C LYS A 88 3.59 4.83 6.15
N PHE A 89 4.53 5.63 5.65
CA PHE A 89 4.40 6.37 4.39
C PHE A 89 5.29 5.70 3.35
N ILE A 90 4.73 5.47 2.16
CA ILE A 90 5.46 4.86 1.04
C ILE A 90 5.15 5.70 -0.19
N GLU A 91 6.20 6.19 -0.83
CA GLU A 91 6.13 6.93 -2.08
C GLU A 91 6.50 6.01 -3.22
N LEU A 92 5.68 5.99 -4.27
CA LEU A 92 5.94 5.23 -5.50
C LEU A 92 6.09 6.22 -6.64
N GLN A 93 7.30 6.29 -7.20
CA GLN A 93 7.56 7.07 -8.39
C GLN A 93 7.20 6.22 -9.60
N LEU A 94 6.17 6.62 -10.33
CA LEU A 94 5.73 5.96 -11.55
C LEU A 94 6.13 6.83 -12.74
N GLY A 95 6.91 6.26 -13.66
CA GLY A 95 7.23 6.93 -14.91
C GLY A 95 5.96 7.17 -15.71
N CYS A 96 5.67 8.43 -16.04
CA CYS A 96 4.64 8.75 -17.00
C CYS A 96 5.26 8.75 -18.40
N SER A 97 5.14 7.63 -19.13
CA SER A 97 5.47 7.58 -20.56
C SER A 97 4.36 8.24 -21.39
#